data_AF-A1EHK8-F1
#
_entry.id   AF-A1EHK8-F1
#
_cell.length_a   1.000
_cell.length_b   1.000
_cell.length_c   1.000
_cell.angle_alpha   90.00
_cell.angle_beta   90.00
_cell.angle_gamma   90.00
#
_symmetry.space_group_name_H-M   'P 1'
#
loop_
_entity.id
_entity.type
_entity.pdbx_description
1 polymer ?
#
loop_
_entity_poly.entity_id
_entity_poly.type
_entity_poly.pdbx_seq_one_letter_code
_entity_poly.pdbx_strand_id
1 'polypeptide(L)'
;HCAYCNGAYHLTHPFQNTKLNIHRSWFFFPFHRWYIYFFERILGSLLGDPNFALPFWNRDAVEGMQMPPYFANPNSSLYHKLRNPKHLPPQVVDLNYDPFDFNDDTPSHQQVSYNLAFMYKQMVLASTKGLFMGSPFRLGDNPTPGIGSIEAAPHNTVHKWVGAADKPHQEDMGTFYTAARDPVFYPHHTNSDRLWGIWKKLGEGRKDYSDDPDWLDSDFYFYDE
;
A
#
# COMPACT_ATOMS: atom_id res chain seq x y z
N HIS A 1 9.33 -0.78 7.64
CA HIS A 1 9.02 0.14 6.52
C HIS A 1 10.14 1.14 6.20
N CYS A 2 10.41 2.15 7.03
CA CYS A 2 11.39 3.24 6.74
C CYS A 2 12.73 2.75 6.14
N ALA A 3 13.40 1.78 6.75
CA ALA A 3 14.70 1.28 6.28
C ALA A 3 14.69 0.80 4.81
N TYR A 4 13.68 0.02 4.41
CA TYR A 4 13.54 -0.53 3.06
C TYR A 4 13.06 0.49 2.02
N CYS A 5 12.43 1.59 2.46
CA CYS A 5 11.78 2.55 1.57
C CYS A 5 12.57 3.84 1.40
N ASN A 6 13.54 4.11 2.28
CA ASN A 6 14.30 5.36 2.33
C ASN A 6 15.81 5.13 2.15
N GLY A 7 16.20 3.97 1.63
CA GLY A 7 17.56 3.70 1.19
C GLY A 7 18.56 3.48 2.33
N ALA A 8 18.12 2.86 3.43
CA ALA A 8 19.07 2.39 4.45
C ALA A 8 19.83 1.14 3.99
N TYR A 9 19.23 0.34 3.10
CA TYR A 9 19.87 -0.83 2.49
C TYR A 9 20.39 -0.52 1.09
N HIS A 10 21.52 -1.13 0.78
CA HIS A 10 22.21 -0.99 -0.49
C HIS A 10 22.51 -2.37 -1.07
N LEU A 11 22.31 -2.52 -2.36
CA LEU A 11 22.78 -3.65 -3.15
C LEU A 11 24.17 -3.30 -3.69
N THR A 12 25.18 -3.94 -3.11
CA THR A 12 26.58 -3.74 -3.47
C THR A 12 27.05 -4.79 -4.46
N HIS A 13 27.51 -4.32 -5.62
CA HIS A 13 28.21 -5.08 -6.64
C HIS A 13 29.57 -4.41 -6.90
N PRO A 14 30.62 -5.11 -7.36
CA PRO A 14 31.94 -4.51 -7.61
C PRO A 14 31.96 -3.22 -8.43
N PHE A 15 30.93 -2.98 -9.25
CA PHE A 15 30.81 -1.78 -10.11
C PHE A 15 29.58 -0.92 -9.82
N GLN A 16 28.79 -1.24 -8.78
CA GLN A 16 27.54 -0.53 -8.52
C GLN A 16 27.16 -0.59 -7.03
N ASN A 17 26.78 0.57 -6.49
CA ASN A 17 26.26 0.70 -5.14
C ASN A 17 24.89 1.35 -5.20
N THR A 18 23.85 0.54 -5.39
CA THR A 18 22.48 1.03 -5.61
C THR A 18 21.65 0.86 -4.35
N LYS A 19 20.94 1.91 -3.96
CA LYS A 19 19.95 1.85 -2.88
C LYS A 19 18.89 0.82 -3.22
N LEU A 20 18.64 -0.11 -2.31
CA LEU A 20 17.48 -0.99 -2.42
C LEU A 20 16.22 -0.15 -2.26
N ASN A 21 15.29 -0.31 -3.20
CA ASN A 21 13.97 0.29 -3.12
C ASN A 21 12.91 -0.75 -3.44
N ILE A 22 12.10 -1.10 -2.44
CA ILE A 22 11.01 -2.07 -2.58
C ILE A 22 9.79 -1.47 -3.28
N HIS A 23 9.75 -0.15 -3.45
CA HIS A 23 8.74 0.58 -4.20
C HIS A 23 9.18 0.77 -5.65
N ARG A 24 8.21 1.02 -6.54
CA ARG A 24 8.38 1.31 -7.97
C ARG A 24 9.06 0.18 -8.73
N SER A 25 8.79 -1.06 -8.32
CA SER A 25 9.30 -2.30 -8.89
C SER A 25 8.37 -3.46 -8.56
N TRP A 26 8.64 -4.63 -9.16
CA TRP A 26 7.96 -5.90 -8.87
C TRP A 26 8.05 -6.38 -7.41
N PHE A 27 8.82 -5.70 -6.55
CA PHE A 27 8.96 -6.03 -5.13
C PHE A 27 7.85 -5.43 -4.27
N PHE A 28 7.08 -4.49 -4.80
CA PHE A 28 6.02 -3.80 -4.05
C PHE A 28 5.08 -4.78 -3.33
N PHE A 29 4.48 -5.72 -4.07
CA PHE A 29 3.56 -6.68 -3.48
C PHE A 29 4.23 -7.71 -2.55
N PRO A 30 5.25 -8.48 -2.97
CA PRO A 30 5.82 -9.52 -2.12
C PRO A 30 6.50 -8.97 -0.86
N PHE A 31 7.17 -7.82 -0.93
CA PHE A 31 7.74 -7.20 0.27
C PHE A 31 6.65 -6.84 1.29
N HIS A 32 5.58 -6.18 0.84
CA HIS A 32 4.51 -5.79 1.74
C HIS A 32 3.73 -6.98 2.28
N ARG A 33 3.56 -8.06 1.50
CA ARG A 33 2.99 -9.34 1.98
C ARG A 33 3.80 -9.89 3.16
N TRP A 34 5.12 -10.01 3.01
CA TRP A 34 5.98 -10.49 4.11
C TRP A 34 5.99 -9.53 5.29
N TYR A 35 5.94 -8.22 5.03
CA TYR A 35 5.90 -7.22 6.10
C TYR A 35 4.64 -7.35 6.95
N ILE A 36 3.45 -7.50 6.33
CA ILE A 36 2.21 -7.69 7.08
C ILE A 36 2.08 -9.10 7.67
N TYR A 37 2.71 -10.11 7.06
CA TYR A 37 2.74 -11.48 7.59
C TYR A 37 3.38 -11.53 8.99
N PHE A 38 4.61 -11.02 9.13
CA PHE A 38 5.28 -11.02 10.44
C PHE A 38 4.59 -10.06 11.41
N PHE A 39 4.06 -8.93 10.93
CA PHE A 39 3.28 -8.02 11.78
C PHE A 39 2.02 -8.68 12.37
N GLU A 40 1.27 -9.44 11.56
CA GLU A 40 0.10 -10.20 11.99
C GLU A 40 0.46 -11.24 13.05
N ARG A 41 1.54 -12.02 12.81
CA ARG A 41 1.99 -13.06 13.75
C ARG A 41 2.49 -12.50 15.07
N ILE A 42 3.26 -11.41 15.04
CA ILE A 42 3.71 -10.70 16.25
C ILE A 42 2.50 -10.26 17.07
N LEU A 43 1.48 -9.65 16.45
CA LEU A 43 0.25 -9.28 17.16
C LEU A 43 -0.47 -10.49 17.75
N GLY A 44 -0.63 -11.57 17.00
CA GLY A 44 -1.21 -12.82 17.50
C GLY A 44 -0.47 -13.37 18.71
N SER A 45 0.87 -13.36 18.69
CA SER A 45 1.71 -13.80 19.81
C SER A 45 1.51 -12.95 21.07
N LEU A 46 1.46 -11.62 20.93
CA LEU A 46 1.30 -10.68 22.04
C LEU A 46 -0.08 -10.76 22.68
N LEU A 47 -1.09 -11.16 21.89
CA LEU A 47 -2.46 -11.37 22.35
C LEU A 47 -2.70 -12.79 22.90
N GLY A 48 -1.77 -13.73 22.65
CA GLY A 48 -2.00 -15.15 22.91
C GLY A 48 -3.10 -15.76 22.03
N ASP A 49 -3.36 -15.17 20.85
CA ASP A 49 -4.38 -15.60 19.91
C ASP A 49 -3.74 -16.13 18.61
N PRO A 50 -3.62 -17.46 18.45
CA PRO A 50 -3.04 -18.06 17.24
C PRO A 50 -3.92 -17.90 15.99
N ASN A 51 -5.17 -17.45 16.15
CA ASN A 51 -6.10 -17.20 15.05
C ASN A 51 -6.29 -15.71 14.76
N PHE A 52 -5.49 -14.84 15.39
CA PHE A 52 -5.52 -13.42 15.12
C PHE A 52 -5.28 -13.17 13.63
N ALA A 53 -6.10 -12.31 13.04
CA ALA A 53 -5.97 -11.89 11.66
C ALA A 53 -6.10 -10.37 11.56
N LEU A 54 -5.23 -9.74 10.78
CA LEU A 54 -5.32 -8.32 10.47
C LEU A 54 -6.58 -8.03 9.65
N PRO A 55 -7.34 -6.98 9.99
CA PRO A 55 -8.39 -6.52 9.11
C PRO A 55 -7.77 -5.90 7.86
N PHE A 56 -8.57 -5.81 6.79
CA PHE A 56 -8.26 -4.99 5.62
C PHE A 56 -9.24 -3.82 5.54
N TRP A 57 -8.75 -2.64 5.14
CA TRP A 57 -9.62 -1.51 4.84
C TRP A 57 -10.20 -1.69 3.44
N ASN A 58 -11.48 -2.08 3.37
CA ASN A 58 -12.19 -2.48 2.15
C ASN A 58 -12.56 -1.31 1.21
N ARG A 59 -11.56 -0.55 0.76
CA ARG A 59 -11.73 0.69 -0.03
C ARG A 59 -12.25 0.47 -1.45
N ASP A 60 -12.28 -0.77 -1.92
CA ASP A 60 -12.79 -1.17 -3.23
C ASP A 60 -14.29 -1.55 -3.21
N ALA A 61 -14.94 -1.50 -2.04
CA ALA A 61 -16.38 -1.73 -1.90
C ALA A 61 -17.07 -0.52 -1.27
N VAL A 62 -18.31 -0.24 -1.69
CA VAL A 62 -19.10 0.94 -1.28
C VAL A 62 -19.10 1.14 0.24
N GLU A 63 -19.36 0.07 1.00
CA GLU A 63 -19.48 0.09 2.46
C GLU A 63 -18.15 0.35 3.18
N GLY A 64 -17.01 0.12 2.52
CA GLY A 64 -15.67 0.23 3.10
C GLY A 64 -14.87 1.44 2.62
N MET A 65 -15.46 2.35 1.83
CA MET A 65 -14.76 3.53 1.32
C MET A 65 -14.54 4.63 2.37
N GLN A 66 -15.26 4.60 3.49
CA GLN A 66 -14.95 5.46 4.63
C GLN A 66 -13.86 4.82 5.48
N MET A 67 -13.01 5.63 6.11
CA MET A 67 -12.09 5.12 7.13
C MET A 67 -12.90 4.46 8.26
N PRO A 68 -12.55 3.26 8.74
CA PRO A 68 -13.28 2.65 9.84
C PRO A 68 -13.30 3.56 11.09
N PRO A 69 -14.44 3.78 11.75
CA PRO A 69 -14.58 4.78 12.82
C PRO A 69 -13.63 4.62 14.01
N TYR A 70 -13.20 3.39 14.30
CA TYR A 70 -12.25 3.11 15.38
C TYR A 70 -10.84 3.64 15.12
N PHE A 71 -10.48 3.97 13.87
CA PHE A 71 -9.27 4.75 13.60
C PHE A 71 -9.49 6.22 13.95
N ALA A 72 -10.69 6.78 13.80
CA ALA A 72 -10.96 8.19 14.05
C ALA A 72 -11.29 8.52 15.53
N ASN A 73 -11.51 7.52 16.38
CA ASN A 73 -11.88 7.68 17.79
C ASN A 73 -10.64 7.91 18.67
N PRO A 74 -10.44 9.10 19.31
CA PRO A 74 -9.27 9.38 20.15
C PRO A 74 -9.06 8.45 21.34
N ASN A 75 -10.10 7.71 21.76
CA ASN A 75 -10.03 6.74 22.86
C ASN A 75 -9.59 5.33 22.40
N SER A 76 -9.40 5.13 21.09
CA SER A 76 -8.95 3.87 20.50
C SER A 76 -7.43 3.79 20.47
N SER A 77 -6.86 2.61 20.74
CA SER A 77 -5.42 2.34 20.51
C SER A 77 -5.02 2.42 19.03
N LEU A 78 -6.00 2.39 18.12
CA LEU A 78 -5.81 2.51 16.67
C LEU A 78 -5.87 3.97 16.19
N TYR A 79 -6.16 4.92 17.10
CA TYR A 79 -6.17 6.32 16.78
C TYR A 79 -4.77 6.84 16.45
N HIS A 80 -4.72 7.79 15.52
CA HIS A 80 -3.51 8.53 15.25
C HIS A 80 -3.81 10.00 14.98
N LYS A 81 -3.01 10.89 15.60
CA LYS A 81 -3.23 12.33 15.54
C LYS A 81 -2.76 12.98 14.23
N LEU A 82 -1.81 12.34 13.54
CA LEU A 82 -1.21 12.87 12.31
C LEU A 82 -1.94 12.31 11.08
N ARG A 83 -3.16 12.80 10.87
CA ARG A 83 -4.00 12.53 9.68
C ARG A 83 -4.67 13.81 9.19
N ASN A 84 -5.15 13.82 7.95
CA ASN A 84 -5.95 14.93 7.44
C ASN A 84 -7.34 14.98 8.13
N PRO A 85 -7.64 16.02 8.92
CA PRO A 85 -8.91 16.10 9.65
C PRO A 85 -10.13 16.23 8.73
N LYS A 86 -9.96 16.74 7.50
CA LYS A 86 -11.04 16.85 6.50
C LYS A 86 -11.44 15.49 5.90
N HIS A 87 -10.60 14.48 6.09
CA HIS A 87 -10.75 13.14 5.50
C HIS A 87 -11.14 12.09 6.54
N LEU A 88 -11.49 12.50 7.76
CA LEU A 88 -12.06 11.59 8.74
C LEU A 88 -13.51 11.24 8.37
N PRO A 89 -14.06 10.12 8.88
CA PRO A 89 -15.46 9.76 8.67
C PRO A 89 -16.40 10.92 9.02
N PRO A 90 -17.46 11.15 8.22
CA PRO A 90 -18.02 10.26 7.19
C PRO A 90 -17.43 10.45 5.77
N GLN A 91 -16.28 11.11 5.61
CA GLN A 91 -15.72 11.34 4.27
C GLN A 91 -15.36 10.02 3.57
N VAL A 92 -15.77 9.92 2.30
CA VAL A 92 -15.43 8.82 1.39
C VAL A 92 -14.02 9.05 0.86
N VAL A 93 -13.18 8.00 0.90
CA VAL A 93 -11.82 8.05 0.36
C VAL A 93 -11.83 8.44 -1.12
N ASP A 94 -10.91 9.28 -1.55
CA ASP A 94 -10.65 9.47 -2.97
C ASP A 94 -9.51 8.55 -3.41
N LEU A 95 -9.85 7.54 -4.21
CA LEU A 95 -8.87 6.56 -4.71
C LEU A 95 -7.92 7.15 -5.76
N ASN A 96 -8.26 8.29 -6.35
CA ASN A 96 -7.42 9.02 -7.29
C ASN A 96 -7.03 10.41 -6.76
N TYR A 97 -6.93 10.54 -5.43
CA TYR A 97 -6.65 11.80 -4.74
C TYR A 97 -5.44 12.55 -5.28
N ASP A 98 -5.68 13.81 -5.66
CA ASP A 98 -4.67 14.80 -5.98
C ASP A 98 -4.61 15.87 -4.88
N PRO A 99 -3.53 15.95 -4.09
CA PRO A 99 -3.39 16.98 -3.05
C PRO A 99 -3.30 18.41 -3.61
N PHE A 100 -3.15 18.58 -4.93
CA PHE A 100 -3.11 19.88 -5.60
C PHE A 100 -4.45 20.30 -6.20
N ASP A 101 -5.49 19.46 -6.11
CA ASP A 101 -6.85 19.84 -6.46
C ASP A 101 -7.52 20.52 -5.25
N PHE A 102 -7.38 21.84 -5.18
CA PHE A 102 -7.95 22.64 -4.09
C PHE A 102 -9.47 22.83 -4.20
N ASN A 103 -10.07 22.44 -5.33
CA ASN A 103 -11.49 22.64 -5.63
C ASN A 103 -12.26 21.32 -5.68
N ASP A 104 -11.68 20.22 -5.20
CA ASP A 104 -12.40 18.95 -5.12
C ASP A 104 -13.52 19.05 -4.06
N ASP A 105 -14.72 19.37 -4.54
CA ASP A 105 -15.97 19.40 -3.79
C ASP A 105 -16.87 18.20 -4.15
N THR A 106 -16.29 17.14 -4.72
CA THR A 106 -17.01 15.96 -5.21
C THR A 106 -17.91 15.37 -4.11
N PRO A 107 -19.24 15.35 -4.30
CA PRO A 107 -20.15 14.76 -3.33
C PRO A 107 -19.87 13.26 -3.14
N SER A 108 -20.04 12.75 -1.91
CA SER A 108 -19.69 11.37 -1.56
C SER A 108 -20.29 10.30 -2.48
N HIS A 109 -21.53 10.47 -2.95
CA HIS A 109 -22.19 9.52 -3.84
C HIS A 109 -21.52 9.47 -5.24
N GLN A 110 -21.03 10.61 -5.71
CA GLN A 110 -20.29 10.72 -6.97
C GLN A 110 -18.87 10.17 -6.79
N GLN A 111 -18.21 10.43 -5.66
CA GLN A 111 -16.91 9.88 -5.32
C GLN A 111 -16.93 8.34 -5.30
N VAL A 112 -17.98 7.73 -4.74
CA VAL A 112 -18.15 6.26 -4.78
C VAL A 112 -18.15 5.73 -6.21
N SER A 113 -18.87 6.41 -7.11
CA SER A 113 -18.95 6.00 -8.52
C SER A 113 -17.60 6.14 -9.23
N TYR A 114 -16.86 7.21 -8.94
CA TYR A 114 -15.51 7.42 -9.45
C TYR A 114 -14.53 6.36 -8.93
N ASN A 115 -14.60 6.04 -7.64
CA ASN A 115 -13.77 5.01 -7.03
C ASN A 115 -14.00 3.63 -7.68
N LEU A 116 -15.26 3.23 -7.92
CA LEU A 116 -15.56 1.94 -8.55
C LEU A 116 -15.07 1.88 -10.00
N ALA A 117 -15.30 2.94 -10.79
CA ALA A 117 -14.80 3.04 -12.16
C ALA A 117 -13.26 3.03 -12.20
N PHE A 118 -12.63 3.72 -11.24
CA PHE A 118 -11.19 3.76 -11.10
C PHE A 118 -10.62 2.38 -10.73
N MET A 119 -11.21 1.67 -9.78
CA MET A 119 -10.80 0.30 -9.44
C MET A 119 -10.91 -0.64 -10.64
N TYR A 120 -11.94 -0.52 -11.47
CA TYR A 120 -12.03 -1.28 -12.72
C TYR A 120 -10.85 -0.99 -13.64
N LYS A 121 -10.52 0.31 -13.85
CA LYS A 121 -9.34 0.71 -14.63
C LYS A 121 -8.06 0.08 -14.07
N GLN A 122 -7.83 0.17 -12.77
CA GLN A 122 -6.59 -0.27 -12.13
C GLN A 122 -6.44 -1.80 -12.04
N MET A 123 -7.55 -2.54 -11.88
CA MET A 123 -7.55 -4.00 -11.72
C MET A 123 -7.73 -4.77 -13.03
N VAL A 124 -8.56 -4.25 -13.94
CA VAL A 124 -8.95 -4.99 -15.16
C VAL A 124 -8.07 -4.61 -16.34
N LEU A 125 -7.87 -3.30 -16.58
CA LEU A 125 -7.09 -2.83 -17.73
C LEU A 125 -5.58 -3.05 -17.54
N ALA A 126 -5.11 -3.15 -16.29
CA ALA A 126 -3.76 -3.63 -15.98
C ALA A 126 -3.70 -5.17 -16.09
N SER A 127 -3.77 -5.68 -17.32
CA SER A 127 -3.92 -7.12 -17.59
C SER A 127 -2.62 -7.92 -17.54
N THR A 128 -1.46 -7.27 -17.50
CA THR A 128 -0.14 -7.94 -17.44
C THR A 128 0.51 -7.74 -16.08
N LYS A 129 1.40 -8.67 -15.69
CA LYS A 129 2.17 -8.54 -14.43
C LYS A 129 2.99 -7.27 -14.33
N GLY A 130 3.58 -6.80 -15.42
CA GLY A 130 4.31 -5.52 -15.43
C GLY A 130 3.40 -4.32 -15.18
N LEU A 131 2.22 -4.31 -15.82
CA LEU A 131 1.23 -3.24 -15.60
C LEU A 131 0.66 -3.27 -14.18
N PHE A 132 0.45 -4.44 -13.59
CA PHE A 132 -0.18 -4.58 -12.28
C PHE A 132 0.82 -4.49 -11.12
N MET A 133 1.89 -5.29 -11.15
CA MET A 133 2.86 -5.45 -10.06
C MET A 133 4.05 -4.49 -10.16
N GLY A 134 4.30 -3.90 -11.33
CA GLY A 134 5.47 -3.06 -11.60
C GLY A 134 6.55 -3.79 -12.40
N SER A 135 7.56 -3.03 -12.84
CA SER A 135 8.62 -3.55 -13.71
C SER A 135 9.61 -4.43 -12.94
N PRO A 136 10.26 -5.39 -13.62
CA PRO A 136 11.37 -6.15 -13.07
C PRO A 136 12.49 -5.28 -12.51
N PHE A 137 13.09 -5.72 -11.41
CA PHE A 137 14.27 -5.10 -10.81
C PHE A 137 15.32 -6.17 -10.49
N ARG A 138 16.52 -6.01 -11.03
CA ARG A 138 17.67 -6.88 -10.81
C ARG A 138 18.87 -6.10 -10.30
N LEU A 139 19.83 -6.81 -9.73
CA LEU A 139 21.11 -6.21 -9.37
C LEU A 139 21.77 -5.61 -10.62
N GLY A 140 22.06 -4.30 -10.58
CA GLY A 140 22.57 -3.56 -11.73
C GLY A 140 21.56 -2.58 -12.33
N ASP A 141 20.26 -2.79 -12.08
CA ASP A 141 19.22 -1.96 -12.67
C ASP A 141 19.11 -0.58 -12.02
N ASN A 142 18.36 0.29 -12.70
CA ASN A 142 17.83 1.51 -12.09
C ASN A 142 16.97 1.13 -10.87
N PRO A 143 17.12 1.80 -9.70
CA PRO A 143 16.39 1.48 -8.46
C PRO A 143 14.87 1.71 -8.54
N THR A 144 14.35 2.31 -9.61
CA THR A 144 12.93 2.55 -9.81
C THR A 144 12.53 2.18 -11.24
N PRO A 145 12.55 0.89 -11.61
CA PRO A 145 12.36 0.45 -13.00
C PRO A 145 10.94 0.65 -13.52
N GLY A 146 9.93 0.74 -12.65
CA GLY A 146 8.57 1.05 -13.07
C GLY A 146 7.52 0.65 -12.04
N ILE A 147 6.59 1.56 -11.82
CA ILE A 147 5.50 1.43 -10.85
C ILE A 147 4.33 0.63 -11.43
N GLY A 148 3.77 -0.27 -10.62
CA GLY A 148 2.55 -1.01 -10.98
C GLY A 148 1.29 -0.17 -10.82
N SER A 149 0.18 -0.62 -11.40
CA SER A 149 -1.10 0.11 -11.41
C SER A 149 -1.56 0.42 -9.99
N ILE A 150 -1.63 -0.58 -9.12
CA ILE A 150 -2.10 -0.43 -7.74
C ILE A 150 -1.18 0.43 -6.91
N GLU A 151 0.15 0.25 -7.04
CA GLU A 151 1.13 1.07 -6.33
C GLU A 151 0.99 2.54 -6.71
N ALA A 152 0.84 2.84 -8.00
CA ALA A 152 0.64 4.20 -8.51
C ALA A 152 -0.65 4.81 -7.94
N ALA A 153 -1.75 4.07 -8.06
CA ALA A 153 -3.04 4.39 -7.46
C ALA A 153 -3.95 3.14 -7.46
N PRO A 154 -4.66 2.82 -6.37
CA PRO A 154 -5.00 3.73 -5.28
C PRO A 154 -4.04 3.72 -4.09
N HIS A 155 -2.91 3.02 -4.14
CA HIS A 155 -2.02 2.93 -2.98
C HIS A 155 -1.44 4.32 -2.60
N ASN A 156 -0.65 4.93 -3.48
CA ASN A 156 0.03 6.19 -3.16
C ASN A 156 -0.95 7.35 -2.93
N THR A 157 -2.07 7.36 -3.65
CA THR A 157 -3.10 8.40 -3.51
C THR A 157 -3.77 8.32 -2.15
N VAL A 158 -4.08 7.13 -1.63
CA VAL A 158 -4.67 7.03 -0.29
C VAL A 158 -3.66 7.28 0.83
N HIS A 159 -2.38 6.96 0.63
CA HIS A 159 -1.32 7.43 1.54
C HIS A 159 -1.38 8.95 1.73
N LYS A 160 -1.43 9.71 0.62
CA LYS A 160 -1.56 11.16 0.63
C LYS A 160 -2.90 11.64 1.18
N TRP A 161 -3.98 10.94 0.87
CA TRP A 161 -5.32 11.26 1.37
C TRP A 161 -5.38 11.14 2.89
N VAL A 162 -4.78 10.11 3.49
CA VAL A 162 -4.79 9.95 4.96
C VAL A 162 -3.79 10.90 5.64
N GLY A 163 -2.63 11.15 5.04
CA GLY A 163 -1.54 11.95 5.61
C GLY A 163 -1.96 13.36 6.05
N ALA A 164 -1.36 13.90 7.11
CA ALA A 164 -1.74 15.20 7.64
C ALA A 164 -1.28 16.33 6.71
N ALA A 165 -2.24 16.92 5.97
CA ALA A 165 -1.97 17.96 4.98
C ALA A 165 -1.27 19.23 5.53
N ASP A 166 -1.30 19.44 6.85
CA ASP A 166 -0.63 20.56 7.53
C ASP A 166 0.85 20.27 7.89
N LYS A 167 1.37 19.08 7.56
CA LYS A 167 2.76 18.68 7.82
C LYS A 167 3.63 18.73 6.56
N PRO A 168 4.94 19.01 6.68
CA PRO A 168 5.82 19.25 5.52
C PRO A 168 5.86 18.11 4.51
N HIS A 169 5.70 16.87 4.95
CA HIS A 169 5.70 15.68 4.11
C HIS A 169 4.42 14.86 4.26
N GLN A 170 3.33 15.50 4.71
CA GLN A 170 2.03 14.86 4.93
C GLN A 170 2.10 13.69 5.92
N GLU A 171 2.92 13.82 6.96
CA GLU A 171 3.11 12.81 7.99
C GLU A 171 1.77 12.43 8.68
N ASP A 172 1.56 11.20 9.14
CA ASP A 172 2.48 10.07 9.00
C ASP A 172 2.24 9.28 7.71
N MET A 173 0.99 9.06 7.29
CA MET A 173 0.66 8.22 6.13
C MET A 173 1.13 8.75 4.78
N GLY A 174 1.32 10.05 4.61
CA GLY A 174 1.67 10.66 3.32
C GLY A 174 3.13 10.51 2.90
N THR A 175 4.00 9.95 3.75
CA THR A 175 5.41 9.72 3.42
C THR A 175 5.94 8.41 3.98
N PHE A 176 6.80 7.74 3.20
CA PHE A 176 7.22 6.37 3.50
C PHE A 176 7.97 6.23 4.83
N TYR A 177 8.78 7.22 5.23
CA TYR A 177 9.61 7.09 6.44
C TYR A 177 8.78 7.12 7.73
N THR A 178 7.53 7.58 7.66
CA THR A 178 6.61 7.67 8.79
C THR A 178 5.34 6.84 8.65
N ALA A 179 4.94 6.42 7.44
CA ALA A 179 3.60 5.85 7.19
C ALA A 179 3.21 4.73 8.16
N ALA A 180 4.11 3.78 8.42
CA ALA A 180 3.85 2.64 9.30
C ALA A 180 3.75 2.99 10.80
N ARG A 181 3.94 4.25 11.20
CA ARG A 181 3.66 4.74 12.57
C ARG A 181 2.16 4.88 12.82
N ASP A 182 1.37 5.05 11.77
CA ASP A 182 -0.09 5.10 11.84
C ASP A 182 -0.67 3.67 11.75
N PRO A 183 -1.48 3.20 12.72
CA PRO A 183 -2.10 1.88 12.68
C PRO A 183 -2.95 1.59 11.43
N VAL A 184 -3.49 2.61 10.74
CA VAL A 184 -4.29 2.42 9.52
C VAL A 184 -3.45 1.98 8.32
N PHE A 185 -2.11 2.12 8.41
CA PHE A 185 -1.16 1.61 7.44
C PHE A 185 -1.37 0.12 7.17
N TYR A 186 -1.47 -0.70 8.23
CA TYR A 186 -1.49 -2.15 8.08
C TYR A 186 -2.75 -2.62 7.35
N PRO A 187 -3.99 -2.22 7.72
CA PRO A 187 -5.18 -2.59 6.97
C PRO A 187 -5.25 -1.99 5.57
N HIS A 188 -4.61 -0.83 5.33
CA HIS A 188 -4.41 -0.36 3.95
C HIS A 188 -3.62 -1.39 3.16
N HIS A 189 -2.46 -1.82 3.65
CA HIS A 189 -1.60 -2.76 2.95
C HIS A 189 -2.19 -4.18 2.89
N THR A 190 -2.96 -4.62 3.88
CA THR A 190 -3.72 -5.87 3.81
C THR A 190 -4.75 -5.83 2.66
N ASN A 191 -5.38 -4.68 2.40
CA ASN A 191 -6.26 -4.58 1.23
C ASN A 191 -5.45 -4.60 -0.07
N SER A 192 -4.29 -3.95 -0.15
CA SER A 192 -3.40 -4.06 -1.31
C SER A 192 -3.00 -5.53 -1.56
N ASP A 193 -2.65 -6.27 -0.51
CA ASP A 193 -2.33 -7.70 -0.61
C ASP A 193 -3.53 -8.54 -1.11
N ARG A 194 -4.72 -8.27 -0.58
CA ARG A 194 -5.98 -8.86 -1.05
C ARG A 194 -6.21 -8.58 -2.53
N LEU A 195 -5.96 -7.36 -3.01
CA LEU A 195 -6.11 -7.00 -4.42
C LEU A 195 -5.17 -7.81 -5.31
N TRP A 196 -3.94 -8.12 -4.89
CA TRP A 196 -3.08 -9.04 -5.64
C TRP A 196 -3.71 -10.43 -5.77
N GLY A 197 -4.27 -10.95 -4.69
CA GLY A 197 -5.01 -12.22 -4.71
C GLY A 197 -6.23 -12.20 -5.65
N ILE A 198 -6.98 -11.09 -5.67
CA ILE A 198 -8.14 -10.91 -6.55
C ILE A 198 -7.70 -10.82 -8.01
N TRP A 199 -6.66 -10.04 -8.32
CA TRP A 199 -6.19 -9.85 -9.69
C TRP A 199 -5.83 -11.17 -10.38
N LYS A 200 -5.16 -12.09 -9.66
CA LYS A 200 -4.86 -13.44 -10.17
C LYS A 200 -6.12 -14.29 -10.44
N LYS A 201 -7.22 -14.01 -9.74
CA LYS A 201 -8.50 -14.71 -9.90
C LYS A 201 -9.39 -14.11 -11.00
N LEU A 202 -9.06 -12.94 -11.56
CA LEU A 202 -9.81 -12.34 -12.67
C LEU A 202 -9.65 -13.09 -14.01
N GLY A 203 -8.74 -14.07 -14.09
CA GLY A 203 -8.54 -14.88 -15.30
C GLY A 203 -7.72 -14.17 -16.39
N GLU A 204 -7.91 -14.57 -17.65
CA GLU A 204 -7.26 -14.01 -18.86
C GLU A 204 -5.73 -14.05 -18.84
N GLY A 205 -5.14 -15.08 -18.22
CA GLY A 205 -3.68 -15.24 -18.19
C GLY A 205 -2.96 -14.33 -17.18
N ARG A 206 -3.68 -13.64 -16.30
CA ARG A 206 -3.11 -12.87 -15.18
C ARG A 206 -2.34 -13.80 -14.24
N LYS A 207 -1.02 -13.76 -14.33
CA LYS A 207 -0.07 -14.51 -13.49
C LYS A 207 0.98 -13.54 -12.96
N ASP A 208 1.48 -13.79 -11.76
CA ASP A 208 2.61 -13.03 -11.18
C ASP A 208 3.94 -13.42 -11.84
N TYR A 209 5.05 -12.95 -11.29
CA TYR A 209 6.41 -13.23 -11.74
C TYR A 209 6.93 -14.60 -11.26
N SER A 210 6.05 -15.55 -10.97
CA SER A 210 6.41 -16.92 -10.54
C SER A 210 7.09 -17.78 -11.61
N ASP A 211 7.27 -17.25 -12.81
CA ASP A 211 8.05 -17.82 -13.92
C ASP A 211 9.45 -17.19 -14.07
N ASP A 212 9.80 -16.19 -13.23
CA ASP A 212 11.07 -15.48 -13.27
C ASP A 212 11.90 -15.83 -12.02
N PRO A 213 13.03 -16.58 -12.15
CA PRO A 213 13.83 -16.98 -11.01
C PRO A 213 14.43 -15.79 -10.26
N ASP A 214 14.76 -14.69 -10.93
CA ASP A 214 15.32 -13.51 -10.25
C ASP A 214 14.31 -12.87 -9.29
N TRP A 215 13.01 -13.00 -9.59
CA TRP A 215 11.96 -12.56 -8.66
C TRP A 215 11.73 -13.57 -7.53
N LEU A 216 11.76 -14.87 -7.83
CA LEU A 216 11.54 -15.93 -6.85
C LEU A 216 12.68 -16.04 -5.82
N ASP A 217 13.92 -15.86 -6.27
CA ASP A 217 15.13 -15.98 -5.44
C ASP A 217 15.50 -14.65 -4.76
N SER A 218 14.61 -13.64 -4.84
CA SER A 218 14.81 -12.35 -4.15
C SER A 218 14.45 -12.45 -2.67
N ASP A 219 15.37 -12.03 -1.82
CA ASP A 219 15.23 -12.13 -0.36
C ASP A 219 14.95 -10.79 0.33
N PHE A 220 14.16 -10.87 1.40
CA PHE A 220 13.96 -9.80 2.37
C PHE A 220 14.20 -10.33 3.79
N TYR A 221 14.58 -9.45 4.72
CA TYR A 221 14.89 -9.82 6.08
C TYR A 221 13.90 -9.14 7.04
N PHE A 222 13.26 -9.95 7.89
CA PHE A 222 12.31 -9.51 8.91
C PHE A 222 12.60 -10.26 10.21
N TYR A 223 12.25 -9.65 11.34
CA TYR A 223 12.16 -10.35 12.62
C TYR A 223 10.78 -11.01 12.74
N ASP A 224 10.73 -12.19 13.34
CA ASP A 224 9.52 -12.91 13.74
C ASP A 224 9.12 -12.59 15.20
N GLU A 225 8.04 -13.21 15.66
CA GLU A 225 7.52 -13.15 17.03
C GLU A 225 8.36 -13.91 18.07
#